data_AF-A0A7V0NEJ6-F1
#
_entry.id   AF-A0A7V0NEJ6-F1
#
_cell.length_a   1.000
_cell.length_b   1.000
_cell.length_c   1.000
_cell.angle_alpha   90.00
_cell.angle_beta   90.00
_cell.angle_gamma   90.00
#
_symmetry.space_group_name_H-M   'P 1'
#
loop_
_entity.id
_entity.type
_entity.pdbx_description
1 polymer ?
#
loop_
_entity_poly.entity_id
_entity_poly.type
_entity_poly.pdbx_seq_one_letter_code
_entity_poly.pdbx_strand_id
1 'polypeptide(L)'
;MLKKFTVLDLKFVRKNIDLVRDTLKKRGIALDINMFLELDEKRRSILKEVETLNAQRNLLSAEISRIKKRGEEPKEQLTKIKILS
;
A
#
# COMPACT_ATOMS: atom_id res chain seq x y z
N MET A 1 29.64 5.62 -17.52
CA MET A 1 29.21 6.77 -16.69
C MET A 1 27.69 6.69 -16.53
N LEU A 2 27.20 5.99 -15.50
CA LEU A 2 25.76 5.86 -15.27
C LEU A 2 25.25 7.20 -14.71
N LYS A 3 24.43 7.92 -15.48
CA LYS A 3 23.70 9.10 -15.01
C LYS A 3 22.93 8.70 -13.75
N LYS A 4 23.27 9.30 -12.62
CA LYS A 4 22.56 9.14 -11.35
C LYS A 4 21.17 9.76 -11.55
N PHE A 5 20.16 8.93 -11.82
CA PHE A 5 18.77 9.38 -11.84
C PHE A 5 18.34 9.62 -10.39
N THR A 6 18.44 10.86 -9.92
CA THR A 6 17.76 11.28 -8.69
C THR A 6 16.27 11.29 -8.96
N VAL A 7 15.59 10.21 -8.58
CA VAL A 7 14.13 10.14 -8.55
C VAL A 7 13.63 11.09 -7.46
N LEU A 8 12.62 11.89 -7.78
CA LEU A 8 12.01 12.81 -6.83
C LEU A 8 11.17 12.03 -5.80
N ASP A 9 11.31 12.37 -4.52
CA ASP A 9 10.59 11.69 -3.45
C ASP A 9 9.06 11.84 -3.62
N LEU A 10 8.33 10.72 -3.60
CA LEU A 10 6.87 10.67 -3.76
C LEU A 10 6.11 11.45 -2.68
N LYS A 11 6.62 11.51 -1.45
CA LYS A 11 6.05 12.34 -0.37
C LYS A 11 6.27 13.81 -0.68
N PHE A 12 7.43 14.19 -1.21
CA PHE A 12 7.70 15.56 -1.63
C PHE A 12 6.74 16.00 -2.75
N VAL A 13 6.59 15.19 -3.79
CA VAL A 13 5.69 15.51 -4.93
C VAL A 13 4.27 15.74 -4.45
N ARG A 14 3.76 14.88 -3.57
CA ARG A 14 2.41 15.01 -3.02
C ARG A 14 2.23 16.26 -2.17
N LYS A 15 3.18 16.55 -1.29
CA LYS A 15 3.11 17.73 -0.41
C LYS A 15 3.24 19.05 -1.18
N ASN A 16 3.87 19.03 -2.36
CA ASN A 16 4.23 20.22 -3.12
C ASN A 16 3.75 20.13 -4.57
N ILE A 17 2.53 19.63 -4.78
CA ILE A 17 2.05 19.30 -6.12
C ILE A 17 1.98 20.51 -7.05
N ASP A 18 1.60 21.68 -6.52
CA ASP A 18 1.52 22.93 -7.28
C ASP A 18 2.90 23.42 -7.68
N LEU A 19 3.87 23.37 -6.76
CA LEU A 19 5.27 23.69 -7.04
C LEU A 19 5.84 22.80 -8.15
N VAL A 20 5.55 21.49 -8.09
CA VAL A 20 5.99 20.54 -9.11
C VAL A 20 5.32 20.85 -10.45
N ARG A 21 4.03 21.16 -10.46
CA ARG A 21 3.28 21.57 -11.66
C ARG A 21 3.86 22.81 -12.32
N ASP A 22 4.14 23.84 -11.54
CA ASP A 22 4.71 25.08 -12.05
C ASP A 22 6.14 24.89 -12.56
N THR A 23 6.93 24.05 -11.88
CA THR A 23 8.30 23.73 -12.30
C THR A 23 8.29 22.95 -13.62
N LEU A 24 7.37 22.02 -13.81
CA LEU A 24 7.22 21.27 -15.06
C LEU A 24 6.78 22.18 -16.21
N LYS A 25 5.81 23.08 -15.97
CA LYS A 25 5.40 24.11 -16.93
C LYS A 25 6.56 25.02 -17.35
N LYS A 26 7.33 25.54 -16.38
CA LYS A 26 8.52 26.38 -16.64
C LYS A 26 9.58 25.66 -17.47
N ARG A 27 9.65 24.33 -17.37
CA ARG A 27 10.58 23.49 -18.14
C ARG A 27 10.02 23.05 -19.49
N GLY A 28 8.80 23.45 -19.85
CA GLY A 28 8.13 23.03 -21.09
C GLY A 28 7.77 21.54 -21.10
N ILE A 29 7.70 20.89 -19.94
CA ILE A 29 7.39 19.46 -19.84
C ILE A 29 5.88 19.30 -19.64
N ALA A 30 5.23 18.70 -20.64
CA ALA A 30 3.84 18.26 -20.54
C ALA A 30 3.79 16.89 -19.82
N LEU A 31 3.71 16.92 -18.50
CA LEU A 31 3.46 15.73 -17.67
C LEU A 31 2.06 15.82 -17.06
N ASP A 32 1.28 14.75 -17.19
CA ASP A 32 0.00 14.65 -16.49
C ASP A 32 0.22 14.28 -15.02
N ILE A 33 0.18 15.31 -14.19
CA ILE A 33 0.33 15.19 -12.74
C ILE A 33 -0.92 14.60 -12.09
N ASN A 34 -2.10 14.75 -12.71
CA ASN A 34 -3.34 14.24 -12.15
C ASN A 34 -3.35 12.71 -12.22
N MET A 35 -2.94 12.13 -13.35
CA MET A 35 -2.75 10.68 -13.47
C MET A 35 -1.74 10.14 -12.44
N PHE A 36 -0.67 10.88 -12.14
CA PHE A 36 0.27 10.50 -11.08
C PHE A 36 -0.42 10.46 -9.70
N LEU A 37 -1.22 11.48 -9.37
CA LEU A 37 -1.93 11.53 -8.09
C LEU A 37 -2.91 10.36 -7.95
N GLU A 38 -3.69 10.06 -8.98
CA GLU A 38 -4.63 8.94 -8.99
C GLU A 38 -3.93 7.60 -8.75
N LEU A 39 -2.81 7.38 -9.43
CA LEU A 39 -2.02 6.15 -9.26
C LEU A 39 -1.39 6.06 -7.88
N ASP A 40 -0.88 7.16 -7.31
CA ASP A 40 -0.36 7.12 -5.95
C ASP A 40 -1.48 6.91 -4.91
N GLU A 41 -2.65 7.53 -5.07
CA GLU A 41 -3.82 7.25 -4.21
C GLU A 41 -4.20 5.77 -4.26
N LYS A 42 -4.33 5.20 -5.46
CA LYS A 42 -4.64 3.78 -5.65
C LYS A 42 -3.59 2.90 -4.97
N ARG A 43 -2.31 3.19 -5.16
CA ARG A 43 -1.21 2.46 -4.54
C ARG A 43 -1.31 2.50 -3.01
N ARG A 44 -1.55 3.67 -2.42
CA ARG A 44 -1.68 3.80 -0.95
C ARG A 44 -2.91 3.11 -0.39
N SER A 45 -4.03 3.15 -1.11
CA SER A 45 -5.24 2.43 -0.74
C SER A 45 -4.98 0.93 -0.69
N ILE A 46 -4.35 0.37 -1.73
CA ILE A 46 -3.99 -1.06 -1.79
C ILE A 46 -3.02 -1.41 -0.66
N LEU A 47 -1.99 -0.60 -0.39
CA LEU A 47 -1.06 -0.85 0.70
C LEU A 47 -1.77 -0.91 2.05
N LYS A 48 -2.68 0.03 2.32
CA LYS A 48 -3.49 0.04 3.55
C LYS A 48 -4.38 -1.20 3.66
N GLU A 49 -4.99 -1.62 2.55
CA GLU A 49 -5.81 -2.82 2.50
C GLU A 49 -4.96 -4.07 2.80
N VAL A 50 -3.80 -4.20 2.17
CA VAL A 50 -2.84 -5.29 2.42
C VAL A 50 -2.40 -5.32 3.89
N GLU A 51 -2.09 -4.18 4.49
CA GLU A 51 -1.77 -4.10 5.93
C GLU A 51 -2.93 -4.57 6.80
N THR A 52 -4.16 -4.17 6.46
CA THR A 52 -5.38 -4.57 7.17
C THR A 52 -5.61 -6.08 7.08
N LEU A 53 -5.50 -6.66 5.88
CA LEU A 53 -5.65 -8.10 5.65
C LEU A 53 -4.57 -8.90 6.39
N ASN A 54 -3.33 -8.42 6.37
CA ASN A 54 -2.24 -9.05 7.13
C ASN A 54 -2.49 -9.02 8.64
N ALA A 55 -2.99 -7.90 9.18
CA ALA A 55 -3.36 -7.81 10.59
C ALA A 55 -4.47 -8.80 10.95
N GLN A 56 -5.53 -8.90 10.14
CA GLN A 56 -6.62 -9.85 10.32
C GLN A 56 -6.13 -11.31 10.28
N ARG A 57 -5.28 -11.65 9.30
CA ARG A 57 -4.67 -12.99 9.20
C ARG A 57 -3.85 -13.33 10.44
N ASN A 58 -3.06 -12.39 10.95
CA ASN A 58 -2.23 -12.62 12.13
C ASN A 58 -3.09 -12.83 13.39
N LEU A 59 -4.19 -12.09 13.54
CA LEU A 59 -5.15 -12.29 14.63
C LEU A 59 -5.81 -13.68 14.55
N LEU A 60 -6.26 -14.09 13.37
CA LEU A 60 -6.86 -15.41 13.17
C LEU A 60 -5.87 -16.55 13.43
N SER A 61 -4.61 -16.40 13.00
CA SER A 61 -3.55 -17.36 13.28
C SER A 61 -3.32 -17.52 14.79
N ALA A 62 -3.27 -16.41 15.53
CA ALA A 62 -3.13 -16.45 16.99
C ALA A 62 -4.34 -17.12 17.67
N GLU A 63 -5.55 -16.91 17.14
CA GLU A 63 -6.77 -17.54 17.66
C GLU A 63 -6.78 -19.06 17.38
N ILE A 64 -6.39 -19.49 16.17
CA ILE A 64 -6.21 -20.90 15.82
C ILE A 64 -5.26 -21.60 16.79
N SER A 65 -4.12 -20.97 17.11
CA SER A 65 -3.17 -21.52 18.08
C SER A 65 -3.78 -21.64 19.48
N ARG A 66 -4.61 -20.67 19.91
CA ARG A 66 -5.31 -20.72 21.20
C ARG A 66 -6.35 -21.83 21.27
N ILE A 67 -7.18 -21.97 20.24
CA ILE A 67 -8.20 -23.02 20.14
C ILE A 67 -7.56 -24.41 20.16
N LYS A 68 -6.50 -24.62 19.35
CA LYS A 68 -5.75 -25.89 19.33
C LYS A 68 -5.13 -26.22 20.67
N LYS A 69 -4.63 -25.23 21.43
CA LYS A 69 -4.11 -25.44 22.80
C LYS A 69 -5.18 -25.90 23.79
N ARG A 70 -6.45 -25.55 23.57
CA ARG A 70 -7.58 -26.04 24.36
C ARG A 70 -8.07 -27.43 23.93
N GLY A 71 -7.46 -28.03 22.90
CA GLY A 71 -7.88 -29.33 22.36
C GLY A 71 -9.10 -29.25 21.42
N GLU A 72 -9.52 -28.04 21.06
CA GLU A 72 -10.64 -27.78 20.15
C GLU A 72 -10.16 -27.68 18.69
N GLU A 73 -11.08 -27.87 17.74
CA GLU A 73 -10.79 -27.76 16.30
C GLU A 73 -11.27 -26.40 15.73
N PRO A 74 -10.38 -25.52 15.24
CA PRO A 74 -10.73 -24.17 14.78
C PRO A 74 -11.23 -24.13 13.33
N LYS A 75 -12.29 -24.89 13.01
CA LYS A 75 -12.81 -25.03 11.64
C LYS A 75 -13.18 -23.68 11.01
N GLU A 76 -13.84 -22.81 11.77
CA GLU A 76 -14.28 -21.50 11.29
C GLU A 76 -13.11 -20.56 10.96
N GLN A 77 -12.10 -20.53 11.82
CA GLN A 77 -10.94 -19.66 11.67
C GLN A 77 -10.06 -20.12 10.51
N LEU A 78 -9.95 -21.43 10.29
CA LEU A 78 -9.26 -22.01 9.13
C LEU A 78 -9.94 -21.63 7.82
N THR A 79 -11.27 -21.62 7.77
CA THR A 79 -12.02 -21.15 6.60
C THR A 79 -11.78 -19.66 6.34
N LYS A 80 -11.81 -18.83 7.39
CA LYS A 80 -11.56 -17.38 7.28
C LYS A 80 -10.15 -17.07 6.77
N ILE A 81 -9.13 -17.80 7.21
CA ILE A 81 -7.75 -17.62 6.71
C ILE A 81 -7.63 -17.93 5.21
N LYS A 82 -8.29 -19.00 4.72
CA LYS A 82 -8.26 -19.36 3.29
C LYS A 82 -8.85 -18.28 2.39
N ILE A 83 -9.85 -17.54 2.86
CA ILE A 83 -10.48 -16.44 2.11
C ILE A 83 -9.58 -15.19 2.10
N LEU A 84 -8.77 -14.99 3.13
CA LEU A 84 -7.80 -13.88 3.24
C LEU A 84 -6.46 -14.16 2.50
N SER A 85 -6.31 -15.34 1.88
CA SER A 85 -5.10 -15.79 1.18
C SER A 85 -5.24 -15.58 -0.32
#